data_AF-A0A3P9CFW2-F1
#
_entry.id   AF-A0A3P9CFW2-F1
#
_cell.length_a   1.000
_cell.length_b   1.000
_cell.length_c   1.000
_cell.angle_alpha   90.00
_cell.angle_beta   90.00
_cell.angle_gamma   90.00
#
_symmetry.space_group_name_H-M   'P 1'
#
loop_
_entity.id
_entity.type
_entity.pdbx_description
1 polymer ?
#
loop_
_entity_poly.entity_id
_entity_poly.type
_entity_poly.pdbx_seq_one_letter_code
_entity_poly.pdbx_strand_id
1 'polypeptide(L)'
;TDKKGLNLPKVTEIQRDDLCKPIKQSEILKVIQMLPNNKAPVPDGFSGEFFKKFSKILTSPMEANISLILKKGKPPEECASYRPISVLNLDLKILAKVLAIRLEPILPSIVKNDQTGFIRGGIPHIA
;
A
#
# COMPACT_ATOMS: atom_id res chain seq x y z
N THR A 1 23.73 -25.25 16.84
CA THR A 1 24.67 -25.06 15.72
C THR A 1 24.97 -23.58 15.57
N ASP A 2 26.21 -23.22 15.85
CA ASP A 2 26.75 -21.87 16.00
C ASP A 2 26.72 -21.11 14.66
N LYS A 3 25.98 -20.00 14.53
CA LYS A 3 25.96 -19.14 13.31
C LYS A 3 27.15 -18.16 13.31
N LYS A 4 28.34 -18.60 13.72
CA LYS A 4 29.57 -17.80 13.59
C LYS A 4 30.08 -17.92 12.16
N GLY A 5 29.99 -16.83 11.40
CA GLY A 5 30.67 -16.69 10.11
C GLY A 5 29.80 -16.31 8.92
N LEU A 6 28.47 -16.21 9.05
CA LEU A 6 27.63 -15.80 7.93
C LEU A 6 27.61 -14.25 7.84
N ASN A 7 28.46 -13.71 6.96
CA ASN A 7 28.49 -12.29 6.65
C ASN A 7 27.28 -11.95 5.75
N LEU A 8 26.12 -11.77 6.39
CA LEU A 8 24.88 -11.42 5.71
C LEU A 8 24.92 -9.95 5.27
N PRO A 9 24.48 -9.61 4.06
CA PRO A 9 24.32 -8.23 3.65
C PRO A 9 23.31 -7.55 4.58
N LYS A 10 23.66 -6.34 5.05
CA LYS A 10 22.84 -5.54 5.96
C LYS A 10 22.55 -4.21 5.29
N VAL A 11 21.38 -3.67 5.57
CA VAL A 11 21.07 -2.28 5.23
C VAL A 11 22.03 -1.33 5.94
N THR A 12 22.47 -0.29 5.22
CA THR A 12 23.30 0.75 5.81
C THR A 12 22.48 1.61 6.76
N GLU A 13 23.16 2.36 7.64
CA GLU A 13 22.50 3.27 8.55
C GLU A 13 21.66 4.33 7.82
N ILE A 14 22.20 4.85 6.70
CA ILE A 14 21.50 5.81 5.83
C ILE A 14 20.23 5.19 5.23
N GLN A 15 20.30 3.94 4.75
CA GLN A 15 19.14 3.23 4.19
C GLN A 15 18.08 2.97 5.24
N ARG A 16 18.48 2.58 6.46
CA ARG A 16 17.56 2.40 7.59
C ARG A 16 16.85 3.70 7.92
N ASP A 17 17.60 4.78 8.07
CA ASP A 17 17.05 6.08 8.45
C ASP A 17 16.13 6.63 7.36
N ASP A 18 16.41 6.38 6.09
CA ASP A 18 15.51 6.73 4.98
C ASP A 18 14.20 5.93 4.99
N LEU A 19 14.27 4.61 5.20
CA LEU A 19 13.10 3.74 5.33
C LEU A 19 12.19 4.15 6.49
N CYS A 20 12.78 4.59 7.61
CA CYS A 20 12.08 4.98 8.83
C CYS A 20 11.51 6.41 8.82
N LYS A 21 11.72 7.21 7.77
CA LYS A 21 11.13 8.55 7.68
C LYS A 21 9.59 8.49 7.70
N PRO A 22 8.89 9.52 8.22
CA PRO A 22 7.44 9.60 8.11
C PRO A 22 6.95 9.45 6.66
N ILE A 23 5.81 8.78 6.47
CA ILE A 23 5.19 8.62 5.15
C ILE A 23 4.63 9.96 4.69
N LYS A 24 5.01 10.37 3.48
CA LYS A 24 4.56 11.63 2.88
C LYS A 24 3.25 11.41 2.13
N GLN A 25 2.40 12.44 2.12
CA GLN A 25 1.15 12.44 1.34
C GLN A 25 1.41 12.20 -0.16
N SER A 26 2.53 12.68 -0.70
CA SER A 26 2.90 12.45 -2.10
C SER A 26 3.12 10.97 -2.44
N GLU A 27 3.62 10.17 -1.50
CA GLU A 27 3.80 8.73 -1.66
C GLU A 27 2.44 8.02 -1.72
N ILE A 28 1.51 8.43 -0.85
CA ILE A 28 0.13 7.93 -0.81
C ILE A 28 -0.58 8.27 -2.12
N LEU A 29 -0.51 9.52 -2.58
CA LEU A 29 -1.10 9.97 -3.84
C LEU A 29 -0.57 9.17 -5.04
N LYS A 30 0.74 8.95 -5.08
CA LYS A 30 1.38 8.15 -6.12
C LYS A 30 0.82 6.73 -6.15
N VAL A 31 0.68 6.09 -4.99
CA VAL A 31 0.11 4.73 -4.89
C VAL A 31 -1.35 4.70 -5.34
N ILE A 32 -2.17 5.67 -4.91
CA ILE A 32 -3.58 5.76 -5.32
C ILE A 32 -3.69 5.90 -6.85
N GLN A 33 -2.84 6.71 -7.47
CA GLN A 33 -2.81 6.86 -8.93
C GLN A 33 -2.43 5.55 -9.66
N MET A 34 -1.55 4.74 -9.06
CA MET A 34 -1.13 3.44 -9.59
C MET A 34 -2.18 2.33 -9.43
N LEU A 35 -3.27 2.55 -8.68
CA LEU A 35 -4.33 1.54 -8.55
C LEU A 35 -4.93 1.22 -9.93
N PRO A 36 -5.17 -0.06 -10.25
CA PRO A 36 -5.74 -0.43 -11.54
C PRO A 36 -7.21 -0.03 -11.63
N ASN A 37 -7.63 0.45 -12.80
CA ASN A 37 -9.03 0.72 -13.11
C ASN A 37 -9.75 -0.58 -13.47
N ASN A 38 -11.07 -0.60 -13.31
CA ASN A 38 -11.97 -1.69 -13.69
C ASN A 38 -11.63 -3.05 -13.04
N LYS A 39 -10.91 -3.05 -11.91
CA LYS A 39 -10.75 -4.25 -11.09
C LYS A 39 -11.92 -4.42 -10.14
N ALA A 40 -12.18 -5.68 -9.80
CA ALA A 40 -13.15 -6.04 -8.78
C ALA A 40 -12.91 -5.18 -7.52
N PRO A 41 -13.99 -4.69 -6.89
CA PRO A 41 -13.87 -3.89 -5.69
C PRO A 41 -13.14 -4.64 -4.57
N VAL A 42 -12.50 -3.90 -3.66
CA VAL A 42 -12.06 -4.49 -2.38
C VAL A 42 -13.27 -5.08 -1.63
N PRO A 43 -13.08 -5.95 -0.63
CA PRO A 43 -14.20 -6.56 0.12
C PRO A 43 -15.26 -5.55 0.61
N ASP A 44 -14.88 -4.28 0.80
CA ASP A 44 -15.77 -3.18 1.20
C ASP A 44 -16.59 -2.57 0.05
N GLY A 45 -16.47 -3.09 -1.18
CA GLY A 45 -17.27 -2.65 -2.34
C GLY A 45 -16.71 -1.45 -3.10
N PHE A 46 -15.55 -0.91 -2.72
CA PHE A 46 -14.92 0.22 -3.41
C PHE A 46 -13.90 -0.20 -4.48
N SER A 47 -13.97 0.43 -5.65
CA SER A 47 -13.03 0.20 -6.75
C SER A 47 -11.84 1.16 -6.70
N GLY A 48 -10.79 0.86 -7.48
CA GLY A 48 -9.65 1.78 -7.64
C GLY A 48 -10.05 3.19 -8.09
N GLU A 49 -11.11 3.34 -8.89
CA GLU A 49 -11.58 4.67 -9.33
C GLU A 49 -12.12 5.51 -8.17
N PHE A 50 -12.81 4.88 -7.21
CA PHE A 50 -13.33 5.57 -6.04
C PHE A 50 -12.18 6.28 -5.31
N PHE A 51 -11.10 5.56 -5.04
CA PHE A 51 -9.96 6.09 -4.31
C PHE A 51 -9.20 7.16 -5.09
N LYS A 52 -9.11 7.04 -6.42
CA LYS A 52 -8.56 8.11 -7.26
C LYS A 52 -9.40 9.38 -7.20
N LYS A 53 -10.74 9.24 -7.28
CA LYS A 53 -11.69 10.35 -7.23
C LYS A 53 -11.66 11.07 -5.89
N PHE A 54 -11.60 10.32 -4.78
CA PHE A 54 -11.60 10.87 -3.42
C PHE A 54 -10.20 11.01 -2.82
N SER A 55 -9.15 10.88 -3.62
CA SER A 55 -7.75 10.92 -3.19
C SER A 55 -7.45 12.10 -2.28
N LYS A 56 -7.89 13.31 -2.62
CA LYS A 56 -7.69 14.52 -1.81
C LYS A 56 -8.24 14.41 -0.38
N ILE A 57 -9.39 13.76 -0.21
CA ILE A 57 -10.03 13.55 1.10
C ILE A 57 -9.27 12.49 1.88
N LEU A 58 -8.88 11.41 1.20
CA LEU A 58 -8.18 10.26 1.78
C LEU A 58 -6.72 10.53 2.11
N THR A 59 -6.11 11.54 1.50
CA THR A 59 -4.71 11.95 1.75
C THR A 59 -4.57 13.06 2.79
N SER A 60 -5.69 13.55 3.35
CA SER A 60 -5.69 14.27 4.63
C SER A 60 -5.01 13.40 5.70
N PRO A 61 -4.48 13.94 6.81
CA PRO A 61 -3.84 13.13 7.86
C PRO A 61 -4.67 11.87 8.15
N MET A 62 -4.01 10.72 8.29
CA MET A 62 -4.63 9.40 8.46
C MET A 62 -5.39 9.27 9.79
N GLU A 63 -6.34 10.18 10.02
CA GLU A 63 -7.44 10.03 10.94
C GLU A 63 -8.36 8.96 10.36
N ALA A 64 -8.99 8.18 11.23
CA ALA A 64 -9.91 7.13 10.82
C ALA A 64 -11.10 7.75 10.07
N ASN A 65 -10.98 7.85 8.75
CA ASN A 65 -12.03 8.38 7.88
C ASN A 65 -13.14 7.33 7.77
N ILE A 66 -14.22 7.56 8.53
CA ILE A 66 -15.47 6.82 8.41
C ILE A 66 -16.29 7.50 7.31
N SER A 67 -16.51 6.79 6.21
CA SER A 67 -17.40 7.24 5.14
C SER A 67 -18.77 6.59 5.30
N LEU A 68 -19.83 7.34 5.02
CA LEU A 68 -21.21 6.85 5.06
C LEU A 68 -21.67 6.48 3.64
N ILE A 69 -22.03 5.21 3.42
CA ILE A 69 -22.64 4.77 2.16
C ILE A 69 -24.14 4.58 2.33
N LEU A 70 -24.93 5.19 1.45
CA LEU A 70 -26.38 4.99 1.40
C LEU A 70 -26.75 3.55 0.97
N LYS A 71 -27.60 2.88 1.75
CA LYS A 71 -28.18 1.59 1.40
C LYS A 71 -29.11 1.76 0.18
N LYS A 72 -28.95 0.88 -0.81
CA LYS A 72 -29.80 0.89 -2.02
C LYS A 72 -31.28 0.83 -1.65
N GLY A 73 -32.08 1.75 -2.19
CA GLY A 73 -33.53 1.80 -2.00
C GLY A 73 -33.99 2.32 -0.63
N LYS A 74 -33.11 2.98 0.14
CA LYS A 74 -33.45 3.61 1.42
C LYS A 74 -33.41 5.15 1.31
N PRO A 75 -34.26 5.86 2.08
CA PRO A 75 -34.36 7.33 2.02
C PRO A 75 -33.07 8.00 2.53
N PRO A 76 -32.46 8.93 1.80
CA PRO A 76 -31.22 9.60 2.19
C PRO A 76 -31.38 10.57 3.38
N GLU A 77 -32.60 10.90 3.77
CA GLU A 77 -32.89 11.80 4.89
C GLU A 77 -32.75 11.09 6.24
N GLU A 78 -32.70 9.76 6.26
CA GLU A 78 -32.59 8.96 7.48
C GLU A 78 -31.15 8.51 7.75
N CYS A 79 -30.64 8.80 8.95
CA CYS A 79 -29.31 8.31 9.37
C CYS A 79 -29.19 6.77 9.30
N ALA A 80 -30.28 6.04 9.60
CA ALA A 80 -30.33 4.58 9.55
C ALA A 80 -30.17 4.00 8.13
N SER A 81 -30.36 4.83 7.10
CA SER A 81 -30.17 4.45 5.69
C SER A 81 -28.71 4.34 5.30
N TYR A 82 -27.78 4.85 6.10
CA TYR A 82 -26.36 4.79 5.81
C TYR A 82 -25.68 3.60 6.51
N ARG A 83 -24.59 3.11 5.91
CA ARG A 83 -23.65 2.17 6.52
C ARG A 83 -22.35 2.91 6.81
N PRO A 84 -21.86 2.94 8.06
CA PRO A 84 -20.52 3.40 8.34
C PRO A 84 -19.52 2.38 7.79
N ILE A 85 -18.62 2.82 6.93
CA ILE A 85 -17.52 2.02 6.41
C ILE A 85 -16.21 2.73 6.70
N SER A 86 -15.33 2.01 7.38
CA SER A 86 -13.95 2.43 7.61
C SER A 86 -13.11 2.07 6.39
N VAL A 87 -12.33 3.02 5.88
CA VAL A 87 -11.47 2.83 4.68
C VAL A 87 -10.20 1.98 4.98
N LEU A 88 -10.09 1.45 6.20
CA LEU A 88 -8.92 0.77 6.77
C LEU A 88 -8.35 -0.37 5.91
N ASN A 89 -9.18 -1.12 5.18
CA ASN A 89 -8.69 -2.24 4.38
C ASN A 89 -7.92 -1.80 3.12
N LEU A 90 -8.25 -0.64 2.55
CA LEU A 90 -7.40 -0.07 1.51
C LEU A 90 -6.16 0.58 2.12
N ASP A 91 -6.27 1.21 3.29
CA ASP A 91 -5.14 1.86 3.94
C ASP A 91 -3.98 0.87 4.13
N LEU A 92 -4.27 -0.38 4.48
CA LEU A 92 -3.26 -1.46 4.54
C LEU A 92 -2.63 -1.76 3.18
N LYS A 93 -3.41 -1.82 2.10
CA LYS A 93 -2.88 -2.03 0.74
C LYS A 93 -2.03 -0.85 0.27
N ILE A 94 -2.45 0.37 0.56
CA ILE A 94 -1.70 1.60 0.25
C ILE A 94 -0.40 1.60 1.03
N LEU A 95 -0.45 1.39 2.34
CA LEU A 95 0.71 1.36 3.23
C LEU A 95 1.71 0.29 2.81
N ALA A 96 1.24 -0.94 2.57
CA ALA A 96 2.07 -2.04 2.09
C ALA A 96 2.75 -1.68 0.76
N LYS A 97 2.04 -1.00 -0.16
CA LYS A 97 2.61 -0.58 -1.43
C LYS A 97 3.63 0.56 -1.28
N VAL A 98 3.39 1.53 -0.39
CA VAL A 98 4.37 2.58 -0.06
C VAL A 98 5.65 1.96 0.49
N LEU A 99 5.53 1.04 1.44
CA LEU A 99 6.69 0.33 2.01
C LEU A 99 7.44 -0.48 0.95
N ALA A 100 6.72 -1.17 0.07
CA ALA A 100 7.34 -1.91 -1.03
C ALA A 100 8.13 -0.99 -1.98
N ILE A 101 7.60 0.19 -2.31
CA ILE A 101 8.29 1.18 -3.16
C ILE A 101 9.57 1.70 -2.48
N ARG A 102 9.53 1.93 -1.16
CA ARG A 102 10.71 2.37 -0.40
C ARG A 102 11.79 1.28 -0.32
N LEU A 103 11.39 0.01 -0.24
CA LEU A 103 12.30 -1.13 -0.17
C LEU A 103 12.92 -1.49 -1.52
N GLU A 104 12.22 -1.23 -2.63
CA GLU A 104 12.62 -1.56 -4.00
C GLU A 104 14.08 -1.18 -4.35
N PRO A 105 14.58 0.05 -4.09
CA PRO A 105 15.97 0.42 -4.42
C PRO A 105 17.02 -0.26 -3.53
N ILE A 106 16.64 -0.74 -2.35
CA ILE A 106 17.55 -1.37 -1.38
C ILE A 106 17.62 -2.89 -1.61
N LEU A 107 16.55 -3.48 -2.12
CA LEU A 107 16.41 -4.92 -2.32
C LEU A 107 17.63 -5.56 -3.05
N PRO A 108 18.21 -4.96 -4.11
CA PRO A 108 19.37 -5.54 -4.80
C PRO A 108 20.65 -5.61 -3.96
N SER A 109 20.80 -4.77 -2.93
CA SER A 109 21.99 -4.79 -2.07
C SER A 109 21.88 -5.77 -0.92
N ILE A 110 20.67 -6.26 -0.61
CA ILE A 110 20.39 -7.17 0.51
C ILE A 110 19.98 -8.58 0.05
N VAL A 111 19.48 -8.71 -1.17
CA VAL A 111 19.08 -9.99 -1.75
C VAL A 111 20.15 -10.49 -2.72
N LYS A 112 20.47 -11.78 -2.64
CA LYS A 112 21.44 -12.44 -3.52
C LYS A 112 20.85 -12.66 -4.92
N ASN A 113 21.73 -12.75 -5.92
CA ASN A 113 21.36 -12.89 -7.34
C ASN A 113 20.60 -14.20 -7.67
N ASP A 114 20.58 -15.17 -6.77
CA ASP A 114 19.85 -16.44 -6.90
C ASP A 114 18.33 -16.28 -6.64
N GLN A 115 17.89 -15.16 -6.06
CA GLN A 115 16.48 -14.86 -5.87
C GLN A 115 15.92 -14.12 -7.10
N THR A 116 15.27 -14.87 -7.99
CA THR A 116 14.75 -14.36 -9.27
C THR A 116 13.28 -13.90 -9.19
N GLY A 117 12.53 -14.31 -8.17
CA GLY A 117 11.12 -13.96 -7.99
C GLY A 117 10.92 -12.62 -7.30
N PHE A 118 10.00 -11.81 -7.82
CA PHE A 118 9.51 -10.54 -7.21
C PHE A 118 10.55 -9.43 -7.01
N ILE A 119 11.73 -9.54 -7.63
CA ILE A 119 12.73 -8.46 -7.74
C ILE A 119 12.63 -7.85 -9.13
N ARG A 120 12.48 -6.52 -9.20
CA ARG A 120 12.40 -5.82 -10.48
C ARG A 120 13.73 -5.94 -11.23
N GLY A 121 13.68 -6.48 -12.45
CA GLY A 121 14.87 -6.74 -13.26
C GLY A 121 15.55 -8.09 -13.00
N GLY A 122 15.03 -8.91 -12.07
CA GLY A 122 15.45 -10.30 -11.93
C GLY A 122 15.08 -11.09 -13.18
N ILE A 123 16.05 -11.78 -13.77
CA ILE A 123 15.81 -12.68 -14.90
C ILE A 123 14.96 -13.83 -14.36
N PRO A 124 13.73 -14.07 -14.86
CA PRO A 124 13.04 -15.29 -14.52
C PRO A 124 13.85 -16.43 -15.11
N HIS A 125 14.51 -17.22 -14.26
CA HIS A 125 15.08 -18.48 -14.71
C HIS A 125 13.91 -19.31 -15.24
N ILE A 126 13.91 -19.48 -16.56
CA ILE A 126 12.95 -20.29 -17.33
C ILE A 126 13.01 -21.69 -16.72
N ALA A 127 11.90 -22.14 -16.15
CA ALA A 127 11.68 -23.55 -15.81
C ALA A 127 11.11 -24.26 -17.03
#